data_AF-A0A937WNB5-F1
#
_entry.id   AF-A0A937WNB5-F1
#
_cell.length_a   1.000
_cell.length_b   1.000
_cell.length_c   1.000
_cell.angle_alpha   90.00
_cell.angle_beta   90.00
_cell.angle_gamma   90.00
#
_symmetry.space_group_name_H-M   'P 1'
#
loop_
_entity.id
_entity.type
_entity.pdbx_description
1 polymer ?
#
loop_
_entity_poly.entity_id
_entity_poly.type
_entity_poly.pdbx_seq_one_letter_code
_entity_poly.pdbx_strand_id
1 'polypeptide(L)'
;MKRYIFFLFLLLLIGCDNLPKQKKFVVKINNYTITQGEFEEEFKNTSAEWLGPDAQKEEFLENIINRKLLLQEAECLGLNKDREFLKNLERFYEQSLLKIVINNKSNELALKTQVSDSEIEAYYNEMVKKKLIEKPFPEVYKEIKLQLLRQKQAQAFNDWVEELRKKAKIEVDKKALGIEYINKH
;
A
#
# COMPACT_ATOMS: atom_id res chain seq x y z
N MET A 1 68.87 -31.18 9.04
CA MET A 1 69.53 -29.85 9.09
C MET A 1 68.75 -28.95 8.13
N LYS A 2 68.10 -27.83 8.45
CA LYS A 2 68.13 -26.80 9.50
C LYS A 2 66.63 -26.42 9.73
N ARG A 3 66.00 -26.43 10.92
CA ARG A 3 66.14 -25.59 12.12
C ARG A 3 66.16 -24.07 11.83
N TYR A 4 64.98 -23.44 11.76
CA TYR A 4 64.73 -22.05 12.17
C TYR A 4 63.29 -21.93 12.69
N ILE A 5 63.11 -21.91 14.01
CA ILE A 5 62.97 -20.73 14.89
C ILE A 5 61.49 -20.40 15.13
N PHE A 6 61.06 -20.91 16.28
CA PHE A 6 59.97 -20.48 17.13
C PHE A 6 60.02 -18.94 17.30
N PHE A 7 59.01 -18.22 16.82
CA PHE A 7 58.73 -16.87 17.27
C PHE A 7 57.27 -16.74 17.67
N LEU A 8 57.12 -16.78 18.99
CA LEU A 8 56.00 -16.34 19.81
C LEU A 8 55.48 -14.97 19.32
N PHE A 9 54.27 -14.94 18.77
CA PHE A 9 53.41 -13.75 18.85
C PHE A 9 51.98 -14.18 19.18
N LEU A 10 51.83 -14.59 20.43
CA LEU A 10 50.61 -14.50 21.19
C LEU A 10 50.30 -13.00 21.37
N LEU A 11 49.52 -12.40 20.48
CA LEU A 11 48.88 -11.11 20.73
C LEU A 11 47.60 -10.99 19.91
N LEU A 12 46.51 -10.77 20.66
CA LEU A 12 45.27 -10.12 20.27
C LEU A 12 44.18 -11.00 19.63
N LEU A 13 43.72 -11.97 20.43
CA LEU A 13 42.29 -12.23 20.58
C LEU A 13 41.62 -11.03 21.30
N ILE A 14 41.63 -9.86 20.66
CA ILE A 14 40.73 -8.74 20.99
C ILE A 14 39.93 -8.46 19.72
N GLY A 15 39.20 -9.49 19.29
CA GLY A 15 38.08 -9.33 18.37
C GLY A 15 36.88 -8.97 19.23
N CYS A 16 36.38 -7.74 19.07
CA CYS A 16 35.27 -7.16 19.80
C CYS A 16 34.14 -8.16 20.08
N ASP A 17 33.78 -8.26 21.36
CA ASP A 17 32.46 -8.67 21.84
C ASP A 17 31.40 -7.64 21.38
N ASN A 18 31.13 -7.63 20.08
CA ASN A 18 29.88 -7.14 19.52
C ASN A 18 29.14 -8.36 18.96
N LEU A 19 28.94 -9.37 19.82
CA LEU A 19 27.84 -10.29 19.62
C LEU A 19 26.58 -9.43 19.49
N PRO A 20 25.82 -9.52 18.37
CA PRO A 20 24.58 -8.79 18.26
C PRO A 20 23.73 -9.18 19.47
N LYS A 21 23.39 -8.20 20.32
CA LYS A 21 22.48 -8.41 21.46
C LYS A 21 21.30 -9.20 20.93
N GLN A 22 21.19 -10.48 21.33
CA GLN A 22 20.10 -11.32 20.86
C GLN A 22 18.81 -10.58 21.21
N LYS A 23 18.04 -10.19 20.19
CA LYS A 23 16.76 -9.52 20.41
C LYS A 23 15.94 -10.42 21.31
N LYS A 24 15.46 -9.88 22.45
CA LYS A 24 14.66 -10.64 23.41
C LYS A 24 13.40 -11.13 22.69
N PHE A 25 13.28 -12.44 22.55
CA PHE A 25 12.12 -13.09 21.92
C PHE A 25 11.04 -13.36 22.97
N VAL A 26 9.79 -13.30 22.54
CA VAL A 26 8.62 -13.68 23.34
C VAL A 26 8.25 -15.14 23.06
N VAL A 27 8.34 -15.55 21.79
CA VAL A 27 8.10 -16.94 21.39
C VAL A 27 8.93 -17.35 20.18
N LYS A 28 9.30 -18.62 20.12
CA LYS A 28 9.96 -19.26 18.97
C LYS A 28 9.23 -20.54 18.61
N ILE A 29 8.76 -20.64 17.37
CA ILE A 29 7.97 -21.74 16.83
C ILE A 29 8.68 -22.26 15.58
N ASN A 30 9.43 -23.35 15.71
CA ASN A 30 10.30 -23.86 14.64
C ASN A 30 11.26 -22.76 14.14
N ASN A 31 11.14 -22.38 12.85
CA ASN A 31 11.95 -21.33 12.22
C ASN A 31 11.35 -19.93 12.36
N TYR A 32 10.22 -19.77 13.04
CA TYR A 32 9.57 -18.49 13.27
C TYR A 32 9.88 -17.98 14.68
N THR A 33 10.20 -16.69 14.80
CA THR A 33 10.52 -16.04 16.08
C THR A 33 9.77 -14.72 16.12
N ILE A 34 9.14 -14.42 17.26
CA ILE A 34 8.54 -13.12 17.54
C ILE A 34 9.36 -12.45 18.62
N THR A 35 9.85 -11.26 18.31
CA THR A 35 10.54 -10.40 19.26
C THR A 35 9.55 -9.65 20.14
N GLN A 36 10.03 -9.17 21.30
CA GLN A 36 9.19 -8.37 22.19
C GLN A 36 8.58 -7.14 21.49
N GLY A 37 9.33 -6.48 20.60
CA GLY A 37 8.84 -5.31 19.86
C GLY A 37 7.71 -5.66 18.88
N GLU A 38 7.86 -6.75 18.12
CA GLU A 38 6.83 -7.23 17.17
C GLU A 38 5.55 -7.62 17.92
N PHE A 39 5.68 -8.32 19.05
CA PHE A 39 4.53 -8.68 19.88
C PHE A 39 3.80 -7.43 20.40
N GLU A 40 4.54 -6.46 20.94
CA GLU A 40 3.96 -5.22 21.47
C GLU A 40 3.27 -4.38 20.38
N GLU A 41 3.82 -4.34 19.16
CA GLU A 41 3.24 -3.67 18.01
C GLU A 41 1.94 -4.36 17.55
N GLU A 42 1.98 -5.69 17.36
CA GLU A 42 0.79 -6.47 16.97
C GLU A 42 -0.32 -6.41 18.03
N PHE A 43 0.05 -6.46 19.32
CA PHE A 43 -0.91 -6.36 20.42
C PHE A 43 -1.61 -5.00 20.42
N LYS A 44 -0.86 -3.90 20.35
CA LYS A 44 -1.41 -2.53 20.31
C LYS A 44 -2.33 -2.30 19.10
N ASN A 45 -1.99 -2.85 17.94
CA ASN A 45 -2.77 -2.68 16.72
C ASN A 45 -4.08 -3.52 16.72
N THR A 46 -4.14 -4.58 17.52
CA THR A 46 -5.30 -5.48 17.62
C THR A 46 -6.21 -5.13 18.80
N SER A 47 -5.64 -4.72 19.93
CA SER A 47 -6.40 -4.31 21.11
C SER A 47 -6.91 -2.88 20.92
N ALA A 48 -8.23 -2.68 20.87
CA ALA A 48 -8.81 -1.36 21.12
C ALA A 48 -8.21 -0.78 22.41
N GLU A 49 -7.87 0.50 22.40
CA GLU A 49 -7.04 1.29 23.32
C GLU A 49 -7.36 1.28 24.85
N TRP A 50 -8.03 0.25 25.40
CA TRP A 50 -8.72 0.31 26.70
C TRP A 50 -8.68 -0.95 27.59
N LEU A 51 -7.70 -1.86 27.52
CA LEU A 51 -7.73 -3.05 28.39
C LEU A 51 -6.35 -3.48 28.94
N GLY A 52 -6.24 -3.68 30.27
CA GLY A 52 -5.26 -4.57 30.94
C GLY A 52 -6.00 -5.79 31.54
N PRO A 53 -5.39 -6.77 32.25
CA PRO A 53 -3.99 -7.03 32.62
C PRO A 53 -3.37 -8.22 31.81
N ASP A 54 -2.16 -8.66 32.18
CA ASP A 54 -1.30 -9.62 31.44
C ASP A 54 -1.99 -10.87 30.89
N ALA A 55 -3.05 -11.37 31.53
CA ALA A 55 -3.87 -12.49 31.04
C ALA A 55 -4.31 -12.36 29.57
N GLN A 56 -4.55 -11.12 29.10
CA GLN A 56 -4.89 -10.86 27.69
C GLN A 56 -3.68 -10.94 26.76
N LYS A 57 -2.48 -10.63 27.24
CA LYS A 57 -1.23 -10.86 26.49
C LYS A 57 -0.93 -12.35 26.39
N GLU A 58 -1.15 -13.12 27.46
CA GLU A 58 -1.03 -14.57 27.39
C GLU A 58 -2.02 -15.16 26.38
N GLU A 59 -3.29 -14.79 26.43
CA GLU A 59 -4.29 -15.24 25.46
C GLU A 59 -3.94 -14.83 24.03
N PHE A 60 -3.50 -13.58 23.83
CA PHE A 60 -3.06 -13.10 22.53
C PHE A 60 -1.83 -13.86 22.01
N LEU A 61 -0.87 -14.15 22.88
CA LEU A 61 0.30 -14.95 22.56
C LEU A 61 -0.09 -16.37 22.14
N GLU A 62 -0.97 -17.02 22.90
CA GLU A 62 -1.49 -18.35 22.56
C GLU A 62 -2.25 -18.33 21.22
N ASN A 63 -3.03 -17.29 20.93
CA ASN A 63 -3.68 -17.13 19.62
C ASN A 63 -2.66 -17.06 18.48
N ILE A 64 -1.61 -16.25 18.63
CA ILE A 64 -0.52 -16.15 17.67
C ILE A 64 0.16 -17.51 17.46
N ILE A 65 0.46 -18.23 18.55
CA ILE A 65 1.10 -19.56 18.50
C ILE A 65 0.23 -20.51 17.69
N ASN A 66 -1.04 -20.64 18.06
CA ASN A 66 -1.99 -21.53 17.40
C ASN A 66 -2.16 -21.17 15.92
N ARG A 67 -2.35 -19.89 15.60
CA ARG A 67 -2.44 -19.41 14.21
C ARG A 67 -1.18 -19.77 13.41
N LYS A 68 0.01 -19.59 14.00
CA LYS A 68 1.26 -19.90 13.31
C LYS A 68 1.45 -21.40 13.06
N LEU A 69 1.09 -22.24 14.02
CA LEU A 69 1.12 -23.70 13.85
C LEU A 69 0.20 -24.14 12.71
N LEU A 70 -1.03 -23.63 12.65
CA LEU A 70 -1.98 -23.91 11.57
C LEU A 70 -1.45 -23.44 10.20
N LEU A 71 -0.81 -22.27 10.14
CA LEU A 71 -0.20 -21.77 8.90
C LEU A 71 0.98 -22.63 8.44
N GLN A 72 1.82 -23.10 9.36
CA GLN A 72 2.92 -24.03 9.03
C GLN A 72 2.37 -25.35 8.51
N GLU A 73 1.30 -25.89 9.10
CA GLU A 73 0.64 -27.09 8.59
C GLU A 73 0.05 -26.86 7.19
N ALA A 74 -0.61 -25.71 6.96
CA ALA A 74 -1.11 -25.36 5.63
C ALA A 74 0.00 -25.31 4.56
N GLU A 75 1.20 -24.83 4.92
CA GLU A 75 2.38 -24.88 4.04
C GLU A 75 2.89 -26.30 3.79
N CYS A 76 2.94 -27.15 4.83
CA CYS A 76 3.30 -28.57 4.71
C CYS A 76 2.32 -29.33 3.80
N LEU A 77 1.03 -29.01 3.89
CA LEU A 77 -0.03 -29.53 3.02
C LEU A 77 0.02 -28.96 1.60
N GLY A 78 0.90 -27.97 1.33
CA GLY A 78 1.06 -27.36 0.02
C GLY A 78 -0.09 -26.42 -0.38
N LEU A 79 -0.93 -25.99 0.57
CA LEU A 79 -2.05 -25.08 0.28
C LEU A 79 -1.56 -23.72 -0.25
N ASN A 80 -0.35 -23.31 0.11
CA ASN A 80 0.31 -22.12 -0.42
C ASN A 80 0.73 -22.24 -1.91
N LYS A 81 0.64 -23.43 -2.50
CA LYS A 81 0.92 -23.69 -3.93
C LYS A 81 -0.34 -24.02 -4.72
N ASP A 82 -1.49 -24.05 -4.05
CA ASP A 82 -2.75 -24.27 -4.71
C ASP A 82 -3.01 -23.18 -5.77
N ARG A 83 -3.52 -23.60 -6.94
CA ARG A 83 -3.70 -22.70 -8.08
C ARG A 83 -4.72 -21.61 -7.78
N GLU A 84 -5.81 -21.96 -7.08
CA GLU A 84 -6.85 -20.99 -6.74
C GLU A 84 -6.34 -20.00 -5.69
N PHE A 85 -5.62 -20.48 -4.67
CA PHE A 85 -4.95 -19.62 -3.70
C PHE A 85 -3.98 -18.64 -4.37
N LEU A 86 -3.08 -19.11 -5.23
CA LEU A 86 -2.10 -18.27 -5.91
C LEU A 86 -2.77 -17.22 -6.81
N LYS A 87 -3.84 -17.59 -7.52
CA LYS A 87 -4.61 -16.67 -8.36
C LYS A 87 -5.32 -15.59 -7.52
N ASN A 88 -5.84 -15.96 -6.36
CA ASN A 88 -6.47 -15.00 -5.44
C ASN A 88 -5.43 -14.08 -4.81
N LEU A 89 -4.24 -14.59 -4.48
CA LEU A 89 -3.12 -13.80 -4.00
C LEU A 89 -2.63 -12.79 -5.05
N GLU A 90 -2.48 -13.20 -6.30
CA GLU A 90 -2.13 -12.33 -7.43
C GLU A 90 -3.15 -11.20 -7.60
N ARG A 91 -4.45 -11.53 -7.61
CA ARG A 91 -5.52 -10.52 -7.67
C ARG A 91 -5.47 -9.56 -6.49
N PHE A 92 -5.30 -10.06 -5.28
CA PHE A 92 -5.18 -9.21 -4.10
C PHE A 92 -3.99 -8.26 -4.18
N TYR A 93 -2.85 -8.75 -4.66
CA TYR A 93 -1.65 -7.95 -4.91
C TYR A 93 -1.91 -6.85 -5.94
N GLU A 94 -2.49 -7.17 -7.10
CA GLU A 94 -2.85 -6.20 -8.14
C GLU A 94 -3.78 -5.10 -7.61
N GLN A 95 -4.86 -5.48 -6.92
CA GLN A 95 -5.83 -4.52 -6.37
C GLN A 95 -5.21 -3.62 -5.30
N SER A 96 -4.33 -4.17 -4.46
CA SER A 96 -3.63 -3.41 -3.43
C SER A 96 -2.70 -2.37 -4.04
N LEU A 97 -1.92 -2.75 -5.06
CA LEU A 97 -1.05 -1.82 -5.77
C LEU A 97 -1.84 -0.76 -6.52
N LEU A 98 -2.94 -1.15 -7.18
CA LEU A 98 -3.81 -0.21 -7.88
C LEU A 98 -4.35 0.85 -6.91
N LYS A 99 -4.82 0.44 -5.73
CA LYS A 99 -5.28 1.36 -4.68
C LYS A 99 -4.17 2.32 -4.24
N ILE A 100 -2.97 1.80 -3.98
CA ILE A 100 -1.83 2.61 -3.52
C ILE A 100 -1.44 3.65 -4.58
N VAL A 101 -1.26 3.23 -5.84
CA VAL A 101 -0.80 4.14 -6.89
C VAL A 101 -1.85 5.20 -7.22
N ILE A 102 -3.14 4.85 -7.25
CA ILE A 102 -4.23 5.81 -7.46
C ILE A 102 -4.24 6.85 -6.33
N ASN A 103 -4.20 6.41 -5.07
CA ASN A 103 -4.22 7.32 -3.93
C ASN A 103 -3.00 8.25 -3.92
N ASN A 104 -1.80 7.70 -4.09
CA ASN A 104 -0.57 8.49 -4.11
C ASN A 104 -0.60 9.55 -5.23
N LYS A 105 -1.03 9.15 -6.43
CA LYS A 105 -1.10 10.06 -7.56
C LYS A 105 -2.18 11.12 -7.39
N SER A 106 -3.34 10.74 -6.87
CA SER A 106 -4.44 11.67 -6.59
C SER A 106 -4.01 12.72 -5.56
N ASN A 107 -3.29 12.32 -4.51
CA ASN A 107 -2.75 13.24 -3.51
C ASN A 107 -1.68 14.17 -4.10
N GLU A 108 -0.76 13.64 -4.92
CA GLU A 108 0.25 14.44 -5.62
C GLU A 108 -0.41 15.52 -6.50
N LEU A 109 -1.44 15.15 -7.25
CA LEU A 109 -2.17 16.06 -8.15
C LEU A 109 -3.01 17.08 -7.36
N ALA A 110 -3.63 16.66 -6.25
CA ALA A 110 -4.40 17.53 -5.39
C ALA A 110 -3.55 18.67 -4.81
N LEU A 111 -2.31 18.39 -4.40
CA LEU A 111 -1.36 19.39 -3.90
C LEU A 111 -0.93 20.41 -4.96
N LYS A 112 -0.95 20.02 -6.25
CA LYS A 112 -0.54 20.86 -7.38
C LYS A 112 -1.69 21.62 -8.04
N THR A 113 -2.93 21.27 -7.72
CA THR A 113 -4.12 21.84 -8.39
C THR A 113 -4.67 23.02 -7.63
N GLN A 114 -4.89 24.13 -8.33
CA GLN A 114 -5.54 25.32 -7.79
C GLN A 114 -6.65 25.81 -8.73
N VAL A 115 -7.66 26.48 -8.16
CA VAL A 115 -8.74 27.13 -8.90
C VAL A 115 -8.68 28.61 -8.57
N SER A 116 -8.58 29.44 -9.60
CA SER A 116 -8.57 30.89 -9.49
C SER A 116 -9.99 31.47 -9.46
N ASP A 117 -10.15 32.68 -8.92
CA ASP A 117 -11.45 33.35 -8.84
C ASP A 117 -12.06 33.62 -10.22
N SER A 118 -11.24 33.98 -11.21
CA SER A 118 -11.69 34.18 -12.58
C SER A 118 -12.27 32.91 -13.21
N GLU A 119 -11.73 31.74 -12.89
CA GLU A 119 -12.29 30.45 -13.33
C GLU A 119 -13.64 30.14 -12.67
N ILE A 120 -13.79 30.50 -11.39
CA ILE A 120 -15.04 30.34 -10.64
C ILE A 120 -16.12 31.24 -11.21
N GLU A 121 -15.80 32.51 -11.47
CA GLU A 121 -16.69 33.49 -12.09
C GLU A 121 -17.10 33.06 -13.51
N ALA A 122 -16.13 32.64 -14.33
CA ALA A 122 -16.40 32.16 -15.69
C ALA A 122 -17.34 30.95 -15.69
N TYR A 123 -17.11 30.00 -14.79
CA TYR A 123 -17.97 28.82 -14.65
C TYR A 123 -19.39 29.20 -14.21
N TYR A 124 -19.53 30.09 -13.22
CA TYR A 124 -20.84 30.59 -12.80
C TYR A 124 -21.58 31.29 -13.94
N ASN A 125 -20.92 32.17 -14.68
CA ASN A 125 -21.52 32.90 -15.80
C ASN A 125 -22.01 31.96 -16.90
N GLU A 126 -21.25 30.89 -17.19
CA GLU A 126 -21.69 29.85 -18.13
C GLU A 126 -22.89 29.06 -17.62
N MET A 127 -23.00 28.78 -16.31
CA MET A 127 -24.19 28.14 -15.72
C MET A 127 -25.42 29.04 -15.82
N VAL A 128 -25.27 30.34 -15.54
CA VAL A 128 -26.36 31.33 -15.66
C VAL A 128 -26.82 31.43 -17.11
N LYS A 129 -25.90 31.53 -18.06
CA LYS A 129 -26.19 31.57 -19.51
C LYS A 129 -26.95 30.33 -19.98
N LYS A 130 -26.63 29.15 -19.41
CA LYS A 130 -27.31 27.88 -19.68
C LYS A 130 -28.60 27.70 -18.87
N LYS A 131 -29.00 28.68 -18.05
CA LYS A 131 -30.17 28.62 -17.17
C LYS A 131 -30.14 27.43 -16.19
N LEU A 132 -28.95 27.04 -15.75
CA LEU A 132 -28.74 25.93 -14.81
C LEU A 132 -28.77 26.38 -13.34
N ILE A 133 -28.69 27.69 -13.10
CA ILE A 133 -28.62 28.26 -11.75
C ILE A 133 -29.27 29.63 -11.72
N GLU A 134 -30.03 29.89 -10.66
CA GLU A 134 -30.68 31.18 -10.38
C GLU A 134 -30.15 31.82 -9.09
N LYS A 135 -29.42 31.05 -8.26
CA LYS A 135 -28.87 31.50 -6.99
C LYS A 135 -27.75 32.54 -7.21
N PRO A 136 -27.64 33.58 -6.37
CA PRO A 136 -26.57 34.56 -6.45
C PRO A 136 -25.17 33.96 -6.30
N PHE A 137 -24.20 34.52 -7.03
CA PHE A 137 -22.80 34.06 -7.02
C PHE A 137 -22.18 33.83 -5.63
N PRO A 138 -22.33 34.73 -4.63
CA PRO A 138 -21.72 34.54 -3.32
C PRO A 138 -22.21 33.29 -2.58
N GLU A 139 -23.46 32.88 -2.80
CA GLU A 139 -24.05 31.71 -2.16
C GLU A 139 -23.47 30.39 -2.70
N VAL A 140 -23.07 30.39 -3.97
CA VAL A 140 -22.63 29.18 -4.69
C VAL A 140 -21.13 29.15 -4.95
N TYR A 141 -20.40 30.24 -4.66
CA TYR A 141 -18.96 30.36 -4.88
C TYR A 141 -18.17 29.17 -4.32
N LYS A 142 -18.43 28.79 -3.05
CA LYS A 142 -17.70 27.67 -2.40
C LYS A 142 -17.98 26.33 -3.08
N GLU A 143 -19.23 26.09 -3.47
CA GLU A 143 -19.63 24.86 -4.14
C GLU A 143 -19.00 24.76 -5.53
N ILE A 144 -19.07 25.84 -6.31
CA ILE A 144 -18.43 25.93 -7.63
C ILE A 144 -16.92 25.73 -7.51
N LYS A 145 -16.27 26.38 -6.52
CA LYS A 145 -14.83 26.20 -6.27
C LYS A 145 -14.48 24.75 -5.99
N LEU A 146 -15.22 24.07 -5.11
CA LEU A 146 -14.98 22.67 -4.79
C LEU A 146 -15.23 21.75 -5.99
N GLN A 147 -16.27 22.04 -6.79
CA GLN A 147 -16.57 21.30 -8.00
C GLN A 147 -15.48 21.45 -9.06
N LEU A 148 -15.05 22.67 -9.35
CA LEU A 148 -13.95 22.95 -10.28
C LEU A 148 -12.65 22.32 -9.83
N LEU A 149 -12.37 22.34 -8.52
CA LEU A 149 -11.17 21.71 -7.97
C LEU A 149 -11.20 20.20 -8.20
N ARG A 150 -12.32 19.53 -7.92
CA ARG A 150 -12.52 18.10 -8.18
C ARG A 150 -12.41 17.77 -9.67
N GLN A 151 -13.03 18.59 -10.53
CA GLN A 151 -12.98 18.41 -11.99
C GLN A 151 -11.54 18.52 -12.52
N LYS A 152 -10.79 19.54 -12.08
CA LYS A 152 -9.38 19.69 -12.45
C LYS A 152 -8.52 18.53 -11.96
N GLN A 153 -8.71 18.08 -10.72
CA GLN A 153 -8.00 16.93 -10.18
C GLN A 153 -8.30 15.65 -10.98
N ALA A 154 -9.56 15.41 -11.32
CA ALA A 154 -9.97 14.28 -12.15
C ALA A 154 -9.39 14.38 -13.58
N GLN A 155 -9.39 15.57 -14.17
CA GLN A 155 -8.79 15.80 -15.49
C GLN A 155 -7.29 15.52 -15.46
N ALA A 156 -6.55 16.07 -14.49
CA ALA A 156 -5.12 15.83 -14.38
C ALA A 156 -4.77 14.35 -14.14
N PHE A 157 -5.65 13.62 -13.44
CA PHE A 157 -5.52 12.18 -13.28
C PHE A 157 -5.73 11.43 -14.61
N ASN A 158 -6.78 11.78 -15.36
CA ASN A 158 -7.03 11.21 -16.68
C ASN A 158 -5.90 11.53 -17.66
N ASP A 159 -5.37 12.75 -17.65
CA ASP A 159 -4.22 13.15 -18.46
C ASP A 159 -3.00 12.28 -18.13
N TRP A 160 -2.75 12.04 -16.83
CA TRP A 160 -1.68 11.13 -16.41
C TRP A 160 -1.89 9.70 -16.94
N VAL A 161 -3.12 9.17 -16.89
CA VAL A 161 -3.43 7.85 -17.47
C VAL A 161 -3.19 7.84 -18.97
N GLU A 162 -3.61 8.86 -19.71
CA GLU A 162 -3.35 8.97 -21.15
C GLU A 162 -1.85 9.04 -21.46
N GLU A 163 -1.06 9.75 -20.65
CA GLU A 163 0.40 9.76 -20.79
C GLU A 163 1.02 8.37 -20.55
N LEU A 164 0.45 7.55 -19.65
CA LEU A 164 0.87 6.16 -19.50
C LEU A 164 0.50 5.33 -20.74
N ARG A 165 -0.70 5.54 -21.30
CA ARG A 165 -1.15 4.83 -22.52
C ARG A 165 -0.26 5.16 -23.71
N LYS A 166 0.12 6.42 -23.90
CA LYS A 166 1.03 6.86 -24.98
C LYS A 166 2.41 6.20 -24.91
N LYS A 167 2.88 5.89 -23.69
CA LYS A 167 4.17 5.22 -23.46
C LYS A 167 4.10 3.70 -23.61
N ALA A 168 2.90 3.13 -23.64
CA ALA A 168 2.70 1.70 -23.72
C ALA A 168 2.44 1.25 -25.16
N LYS A 169 3.01 0.10 -25.55
CA LYS A 169 2.59 -0.61 -26.75
C LYS A 169 1.30 -1.35 -26.43
N ILE A 170 0.16 -0.89 -26.94
CA ILE A 170 -1.16 -1.46 -26.68
C ILE A 170 -1.70 -2.06 -27.98
N GLU A 171 -1.91 -3.38 -27.99
CA GLU A 171 -2.55 -4.11 -29.09
C GLU A 171 -3.90 -4.66 -28.58
N VAL A 172 -4.98 -4.45 -29.33
CA VAL A 172 -6.33 -4.90 -28.95
C VAL A 172 -6.96 -5.68 -30.09
N ASP A 173 -7.22 -6.97 -29.85
CA ASP A 173 -8.00 -7.80 -30.77
C ASP A 173 -9.50 -7.63 -30.50
N LYS A 174 -10.12 -6.66 -31.18
CA LYS A 174 -11.56 -6.39 -31.06
C LYS A 174 -12.45 -7.54 -31.55
N LYS A 175 -11.96 -8.39 -32.46
CA LYS A 175 -12.71 -9.55 -32.96
C LYS A 175 -12.80 -10.63 -31.88
N ALA A 176 -11.70 -10.91 -31.17
CA ALA A 176 -11.72 -11.80 -30.02
C ALA A 176 -12.65 -11.32 -28.89
N LEU A 177 -12.93 -10.01 -28.83
CA LEU A 177 -13.88 -9.42 -27.90
C LEU A 177 -15.34 -9.42 -28.39
N GLY A 178 -15.63 -9.89 -29.61
CA GLY A 178 -16.97 -9.88 -30.19
C GLY A 178 -17.53 -8.48 -30.46
N ILE A 179 -16.66 -7.44 -30.52
CA ILE A 179 -17.08 -6.07 -30.78
C ILE A 179 -17.08 -5.84 -32.30
N GLU A 180 -18.22 -6.12 -32.94
CA GLU A 180 -18.45 -5.75 -34.34
C GLU A 180 -18.70 -4.24 -34.45
N TYR A 181 -18.08 -3.59 -35.43
CA TYR A 181 -18.19 -2.16 -35.65
C TYR A 181 -19.64 -1.82 -36.03
N ILE A 182 -20.42 -1.26 -35.10
CA ILE A 182 -21.65 -0.55 -35.44
C ILE A 182 -21.19 0.73 -36.16
N ASN A 183 -21.18 0.68 -37.50
CA ASN A 183 -21.05 1.86 -38.34
C ASN A 183 -22.18 2.82 -37.96
N LYS A 184 -21.83 3.89 -37.25
CA LYS A 184 -22.74 5.01 -37.03
C LYS A 184 -22.75 5.81 -38.33
N HIS A 185 -23.78 5.58 -39.16
CA HIS A 185 -24.14 6.44 -40.28
C HIS A 185 -24.48 7.85 -39.80
#